data_AF-A0A3D1HDS1-F1
#
_entry.id   AF-A0A3D1HDS1-F1
#
_cell.length_a   1.000
_cell.length_b   1.000
_cell.length_c   1.000
_cell.angle_alpha   90.00
_cell.angle_beta   90.00
_cell.angle_gamma   90.00
#
_symmetry.space_group_name_H-M   'P 1'
#
loop_
_entity.id
_entity.type
_entity.pdbx_description
1 polymer ?
#
loop_
_entity_poly.entity_id
_entity_poly.type
_entity_poly.pdbx_seq_one_letter_code
_entity_poly.pdbx_strand_id
1 'polypeptide(L)'
;MKKHAKTMLAAAIAAQTVFLCGASAESGCYVLREYNGKIALFRENSAAPIAVYETPPSALYPADAALLAEGIRVKTDSEIARLVEDLELE
;
A
#
# COMPACT_ATOMS: atom_id res chain seq x y z
N MET A 1 4.14 23.23 -42.06
CA MET A 1 4.43 21.79 -41.93
C MET A 1 4.54 21.45 -40.45
N LYS A 2 3.80 20.41 -39.99
CA LYS A 2 3.90 19.68 -38.68
C LYS A 2 3.66 20.55 -37.42
N LYS A 3 2.44 20.67 -36.86
CA LYS A 3 1.67 19.70 -36.05
C LYS A 3 2.50 18.86 -35.06
N HIS A 4 2.09 18.96 -33.78
CA HIS A 4 2.37 18.11 -32.62
C HIS A 4 3.63 18.38 -31.79
N ALA A 5 3.44 19.08 -30.67
CA ALA A 5 4.09 18.72 -29.42
C ALA A 5 2.99 18.58 -28.36
N LYS A 6 2.63 17.32 -28.09
CA LYS A 6 1.85 16.91 -26.92
C LYS A 6 2.63 17.37 -25.68
N THR A 7 2.10 18.33 -24.95
CA THR A 7 2.43 18.48 -23.55
C THR A 7 1.11 18.47 -22.78
N MET A 8 0.54 17.27 -22.67
CA MET A 8 -0.29 16.95 -21.51
C MET A 8 0.66 16.94 -20.32
N LEU A 9 0.84 18.10 -19.70
CA LEU A 9 1.29 18.15 -18.32
C LEU A 9 0.08 17.64 -17.52
N ALA A 10 0.08 16.35 -17.23
CA ALA A 10 -0.91 15.74 -16.36
C ALA A 10 -0.77 16.40 -14.98
N ALA A 11 -1.64 17.38 -14.72
CA ALA A 11 -1.90 17.88 -13.40
C ALA A 11 -2.63 16.77 -12.64
N ALA A 12 -1.92 16.12 -11.73
CA ALA A 12 -2.52 15.31 -10.67
C ALA A 12 -1.56 15.24 -9.47
N ILE A 13 -1.11 16.39 -8.97
CA ILE A 13 -0.72 16.50 -7.55
C ILE A 13 -2.01 16.58 -6.73
N ALA A 14 -2.76 15.49 -6.70
CA ALA A 14 -3.91 15.36 -5.84
C ALA A 14 -3.42 14.99 -4.44
N ALA A 15 -3.87 15.78 -3.47
CA ALA A 15 -3.87 15.54 -2.03
C ALA A 15 -2.55 15.79 -1.27
N GLN A 16 -2.31 17.07 -0.94
CA GLN A 16 -2.06 17.38 0.47
C GLN A 16 -3.39 17.24 1.25
N THR A 17 -3.31 16.95 2.56
CA THR A 17 -4.40 16.67 3.55
C THR A 17 -4.66 15.16 3.70
N VAL A 18 -4.30 14.48 4.80
CA VAL A 18 -4.74 14.72 6.19
C VAL A 18 -3.64 14.31 7.19
N PHE A 19 -3.23 15.26 8.03
CA PHE A 19 -2.61 14.99 9.32
C PHE A 19 -3.75 15.04 10.35
N LEU A 20 -4.29 13.90 10.77
CA LEU A 20 -5.17 13.81 11.94
C LEU A 20 -4.98 12.46 12.63
N CYS A 21 -4.45 12.55 13.85
CA CYS A 21 -4.99 11.95 15.07
C CYS A 21 -5.26 10.44 15.07
N GLY A 22 -4.48 9.72 15.87
CA GLY A 22 -4.78 8.34 16.25
C GLY A 22 -3.70 7.67 17.10
N ALA A 23 -3.16 8.37 18.10
CA ALA A 23 -2.44 7.67 19.18
C ALA A 23 -3.47 6.90 20.02
N SER A 24 -3.79 5.67 19.61
CA SER A 24 -4.47 4.70 20.46
C SER A 24 -3.70 3.38 20.38
N ALA A 25 -2.73 3.27 21.28
CA ALA A 25 -2.31 2.02 21.89
C ALA A 25 -3.59 1.28 22.35
N GLU A 26 -3.81 -0.04 22.24
CA GLU A 26 -2.99 -1.23 22.15
C GLU A 26 -3.92 -2.35 21.58
N SER A 27 -3.35 -3.41 20.99
CA SER A 27 -4.06 -4.53 20.29
C SER A 27 -4.40 -4.24 18.83
N GLY A 28 -3.42 -3.75 18.06
CA GLY A 28 -3.64 -3.35 16.67
C GLY A 28 -3.49 -4.51 15.70
N CYS A 29 -4.55 -4.81 14.94
CA CYS A 29 -4.37 -5.55 13.69
C CYS A 29 -3.44 -4.74 12.76
N TYR A 30 -2.80 -5.42 11.83
CA TYR A 30 -2.06 -4.81 10.73
C TYR A 30 -2.82 -5.03 9.44
N VAL A 31 -2.67 -4.13 8.48
CA VAL A 31 -3.34 -4.18 7.20
C VAL A 31 -2.30 -4.07 6.10
N LEU A 32 -2.09 -5.14 5.35
CA LEU A 32 -1.21 -5.13 4.17
C LEU A 32 -2.05 -4.77 2.94
N ARG A 33 -1.67 -3.70 2.25
CA ARG A 33 -2.42 -3.22 1.07
C ARG A 33 -1.52 -2.55 0.04
N GLU A 34 -2.04 -2.35 -1.16
CA GLU A 34 -1.39 -1.46 -2.12
C GLU A 34 -1.34 -0.02 -1.58
N TYR A 35 -0.17 0.59 -1.72
CA TYR A 35 0.09 2.00 -1.51
C TYR A 35 1.02 2.55 -2.60
N ASN A 36 0.51 3.49 -3.42
CA ASN A 36 1.30 4.18 -4.46
C ASN A 36 2.00 3.22 -5.46
N GLY A 37 1.34 2.12 -5.84
CA GLY A 37 1.94 1.11 -6.71
C GLY A 37 3.03 0.27 -6.05
N LYS A 38 3.18 0.38 -4.72
CA LYS A 38 3.98 -0.49 -3.86
C LYS A 38 3.08 -1.21 -2.89
N ILE A 39 3.63 -2.16 -2.15
CA ILE A 39 2.90 -2.85 -1.09
C ILE A 39 3.35 -2.24 0.24
N ALA A 40 2.40 -1.93 1.11
CA ALA A 40 2.72 -1.35 2.40
C ALA A 40 1.89 -1.96 3.52
N LEU A 41 2.55 -2.16 4.64
CA LEU A 41 1.97 -2.64 5.87
C LEU A 41 1.55 -1.43 6.71
N PHE A 42 0.27 -1.36 7.03
CA PHE A 42 -0.30 -0.34 7.90
C PHE A 42 -0.67 -0.95 9.24
N ARG A 43 -0.71 -0.11 10.28
CA ARG A 43 -1.44 -0.48 11.51
C ARG A 43 -2.91 -0.19 11.28
N GLU A 44 -3.79 -1.01 11.84
CA GLU A 44 -5.21 -0.72 11.89
C GLU A 44 -5.43 0.63 12.60
N ASN A 45 -6.18 1.54 11.96
CA ASN A 45 -6.36 2.95 12.33
C ASN A 45 -5.12 3.86 12.18
N SER A 46 -4.05 3.41 11.53
CA SER A 46 -2.92 4.26 11.15
C SER A 46 -2.99 4.62 9.67
N ALA A 47 -2.84 5.92 9.38
CA ALA A 47 -2.65 6.41 8.02
C ALA A 47 -1.19 6.29 7.55
N ALA A 48 -0.25 6.08 8.47
CA ALA A 48 1.16 5.89 8.15
C ALA A 48 1.49 4.40 8.01
N PRO A 49 2.16 3.98 6.93
CA PRO A 49 2.67 2.63 6.81
C PRO A 49 3.81 2.41 7.80
N ILE A 50 3.82 1.23 8.42
CA ILE A 50 4.91 0.76 9.28
C ILE A 50 6.05 0.20 8.42
N ALA A 51 5.72 -0.45 7.30
CA ALA A 51 6.68 -0.98 6.34
C ALA A 51 6.17 -0.76 4.92
N VAL A 52 7.09 -0.54 3.98
CA VAL A 52 6.80 -0.43 2.54
C VAL A 52 7.77 -1.35 1.83
N TYR A 53 7.22 -2.28 1.06
CA TYR A 53 7.96 -3.24 0.25
C TYR A 53 8.17 -2.65 -1.15
N GLU A 54 9.32 -2.95 -1.76
CA GLU A 54 9.64 -2.45 -3.09
C GLU A 54 8.94 -3.25 -4.19
N THR A 55 8.51 -4.47 -3.86
CA THR A 55 7.72 -5.34 -4.73
C THR A 55 6.40 -4.66 -5.11
N PRO A 56 6.13 -4.45 -6.42
CA PRO A 56 4.87 -3.90 -6.87
C PRO A 56 3.79 -4.99 -6.85
N PRO A 57 2.51 -4.66 -6.53
CA PRO A 57 1.43 -5.64 -6.57
C PRO A 57 1.18 -6.19 -7.98
N SER A 58 1.62 -5.48 -9.02
CA SER A 58 1.54 -5.93 -10.40
C SER A 58 2.55 -7.04 -10.74
N ALA A 59 3.57 -7.27 -9.91
CA ALA A 59 4.48 -8.40 -10.04
C ALA A 59 3.94 -9.67 -9.38
N LEU A 60 2.91 -9.54 -8.54
CA LEU A 60 2.22 -10.65 -7.90
C LEU A 60 1.16 -11.25 -8.82
N TYR A 61 0.65 -12.41 -8.44
CA TYR A 61 -0.50 -12.99 -9.13
C TYR A 61 -1.73 -12.09 -8.96
N PRO A 62 -2.64 -12.09 -9.96
CA PRO A 62 -3.82 -11.23 -9.92
C PRO A 62 -4.75 -11.52 -8.73
N ALA A 63 -4.72 -12.74 -8.17
CA ALA A 63 -5.45 -13.09 -6.97
C ALA A 63 -4.90 -12.36 -5.74
N ASP A 64 -3.58 -12.38 -5.57
CA ASP A 64 -2.89 -11.73 -4.45
C ASP A 64 -2.96 -10.20 -4.53
N ALA A 65 -2.80 -9.66 -5.74
CA ALA A 65 -2.98 -8.24 -5.99
C ALA A 65 -4.40 -7.77 -5.61
N ALA A 66 -5.43 -8.59 -5.86
CA ALA A 66 -6.79 -8.30 -5.44
C ALA A 66 -6.94 -8.30 -3.91
N LEU A 67 -6.32 -9.26 -3.21
CA LEU A 67 -6.31 -9.30 -1.74
C LEU A 67 -5.64 -8.05 -1.15
N LEU A 68 -4.54 -7.59 -1.76
CA LEU A 68 -3.86 -6.35 -1.37
C LEU A 68 -4.69 -5.10 -1.69
N ALA A 69 -5.46 -5.11 -2.78
CA ALA A 69 -6.38 -4.02 -3.10
C ALA A 69 -7.54 -3.96 -2.10
N GLU A 70 -8.04 -5.10 -1.62
CA GLU A 70 -9.04 -5.19 -0.54
C GLU A 70 -8.47 -4.83 0.84
N GLY A 71 -7.17 -5.07 1.05
CA GLY A 71 -6.46 -4.82 2.30
C GLY A 71 -6.54 -6.01 3.25
N ILE A 72 -5.44 -6.75 3.33
CA ILE A 72 -5.32 -7.99 4.09
C ILE A 72 -5.09 -7.66 5.57
N ARG A 73 -6.03 -8.05 6.43
CA ARG A 73 -5.95 -7.77 7.88
C ARG A 73 -5.33 -8.95 8.61
N VAL A 74 -4.22 -8.72 9.28
CA VAL A 74 -3.49 -9.70 10.07
C VAL A 74 -3.36 -9.22 11.51
N LYS A 75 -3.22 -10.12 12.48
CA LYS A 75 -3.28 -9.76 13.91
C LYS A 75 -1.94 -9.87 14.63
N THR A 76 -1.01 -10.62 14.06
CA THR A 76 0.28 -10.98 14.67
C THR A 76 1.40 -10.79 13.67
N ASP A 77 2.61 -10.54 14.19
CA ASP A 77 3.84 -10.48 13.41
C ASP A 77 4.09 -11.76 12.61
N SER A 78 3.73 -12.92 13.17
CA SER A 78 3.95 -14.21 12.50
C SER A 78 3.07 -14.38 11.26
N GLU A 79 1.83 -13.88 11.31
CA GLU A 79 0.95 -13.84 10.14
C GLU A 79 1.43 -12.83 9.11
N ILE A 80 2.01 -11.69 9.54
CA ILE A 80 2.66 -10.74 8.64
C ILE A 80 3.83 -11.40 7.93
N ALA A 81 4.75 -12.03 8.66
CA ALA A 81 5.92 -12.67 8.10
C ALA A 81 5.52 -13.76 7.10
N ARG A 82 4.55 -14.60 7.47
CA ARG A 82 4.02 -15.64 6.60
C ARG A 82 3.40 -15.08 5.32
N LEU A 83 2.62 -14.00 5.44
CA LEU A 83 2.01 -13.33 4.30
C LEU A 83 3.05 -12.68 3.39
N VAL A 84 4.08 -12.05 3.97
CA VAL A 84 5.20 -11.44 3.24
C VAL A 84 5.99 -12.50 2.47
N GLU A 85 6.25 -13.66 3.08
CA GLU A 85 6.94 -14.78 2.43
C GLU A 85 6.07 -15.43 1.33
N ASP A 86 4.77 -15.62 1.59
CA ASP A 86 3.81 -16.18 0.62
C ASP A 86 3.68 -15.29 -0.63
N LEU A 87 3.73 -13.98 -0.42
CA LEU A 87 3.69 -12.96 -1.48
C LEU A 87 5.08 -12.63 -2.06
N GLU A 88 6.15 -13.31 -1.61
CA GLU A 88 7.53 -13.07 -2.04
C GLU A 88 7.93 -11.56 -2.02
N LEU A 89 7.58 -10.85 -0.93
CA LEU A 89 7.85 -9.42 -0.80
C LEU A 89 9.26 -9.15 -0.23
N GLU A 90 9.96 -8.19 -0.84
CA GLU A 90 11.31 -7.74 -0.45
C GLU A 90 11.35 -6.25 -0.04
#